data_AF-A0A3P3E2X0-F1
#
_entry.id   AF-A0A3P3E2X0-F1
#
_cell.length_a   1.000
_cell.length_b   1.000
_cell.length_c   1.000
_cell.angle_alpha   90.00
_cell.angle_beta   90.00
_cell.angle_gamma   90.00
#
_symmetry.space_group_name_H-M   'P 1'
#
loop_
_entity.id
_entity.type
_entity.pdbx_description
1 polymer ?
#
loop_
_entity_poly.entity_id
_entity_poly.type
_entity_poly.pdbx_seq_one_letter_code
_entity_poly.pdbx_strand_id
1 'polypeptide(L)'
;IRDLHIRRQTQLSLNDIARLTNPLLRGWISYYGRYAPMGLQPILRYVNQTVLAWARRKFKRFGRGKARASRFLQRIVEQRTDLFVHWQLGLIGTFA
;
A
#
# COMPACT_ATOMS: atom_id res chain seq x y z
N ILE A 1 4.92 -10.05 -3.14
CA ILE A 1 4.41 -8.73 -3.62
C ILE A 1 5.01 -8.32 -4.95
N ARG A 2 6.34 -8.41 -5.13
CA ARG A 2 6.99 -8.12 -6.43
C ARG A 2 6.41 -8.98 -7.56
N ASP A 3 6.18 -10.25 -7.29
CA ASP A 3 5.69 -11.24 -8.26
C ASP A 3 4.26 -10.98 -8.73
N LEU A 4 3.47 -10.22 -7.94
CA LEU A 4 2.13 -9.78 -8.33
C LEU A 4 2.18 -8.67 -9.40
N HIS A 5 3.35 -8.09 -9.70
CA HIS A 5 3.53 -7.05 -10.72
C HIS A 5 2.57 -5.84 -10.59
N ILE A 6 2.05 -5.56 -9.38
CA ILE A 6 0.99 -4.58 -9.10
C ILE A 6 1.26 -3.22 -9.75
N ARG A 7 2.52 -2.76 -9.75
CA ARG A 7 2.90 -1.45 -10.33
C ARG A 7 2.50 -1.30 -11.79
N ARG A 8 2.42 -2.39 -12.56
CA ARG A 8 2.11 -2.39 -13.99
C ARG A 8 0.62 -2.64 -14.27
N GLN A 9 -0.15 -3.08 -13.27
CA GLN A 9 -1.54 -3.48 -13.40
C GLN A 9 -2.51 -2.28 -13.33
N THR A 10 -2.52 -1.41 -14.33
CA THR A 10 -3.37 -0.20 -14.33
C THR A 10 -4.87 -0.48 -14.47
N GLN A 11 -5.23 -1.65 -14.99
CA GLN A 11 -6.61 -2.12 -15.10
C GLN A 11 -7.26 -2.39 -13.74
N LEU A 12 -6.49 -2.87 -12.75
CA LEU A 12 -7.00 -3.15 -11.41
C LEU A 12 -7.46 -1.87 -10.70
N SER A 13 -8.49 -1.96 -9.87
CA SER A 13 -8.87 -0.91 -8.92
C SER A 13 -8.01 -0.98 -7.64
N LEU A 14 -8.09 0.05 -6.80
CA LEU A 14 -7.43 0.01 -5.49
C LEU A 14 -8.01 -1.11 -4.60
N ASN A 15 -9.31 -1.39 -4.72
CA ASN A 15 -9.96 -2.50 -4.01
C ASN A 15 -9.42 -3.86 -4.50
N ASP A 16 -9.16 -4.03 -5.79
CA ASP A 16 -8.55 -5.26 -6.32
C ASP A 16 -7.15 -5.48 -5.76
N ILE A 17 -6.35 -4.41 -5.71
CA ILE A 17 -5.01 -4.48 -5.14
C ILE A 17 -5.08 -4.89 -3.67
N ALA A 18 -5.97 -4.27 -2.90
CA ALA A 18 -6.20 -4.62 -1.50
C ALA A 18 -6.58 -6.09 -1.35
N ARG A 19 -7.52 -6.61 -2.17
CA ARG A 19 -7.90 -8.03 -2.15
C ARG A 19 -6.72 -8.97 -2.39
N LEU A 20 -5.83 -8.64 -3.31
CA LEU A 20 -4.64 -9.44 -3.62
C LEU A 20 -3.58 -9.38 -2.52
N THR A 21 -3.40 -8.21 -1.88
CA THR A 21 -2.33 -8.02 -0.90
C THR A 21 -2.72 -8.34 0.53
N ASN A 22 -3.97 -8.14 0.93
CA ASN A 22 -4.42 -8.27 2.32
C ASN A 22 -4.18 -9.66 2.92
N PRO A 23 -4.43 -10.78 2.21
CA PRO A 23 -4.13 -12.11 2.77
C PRO A 23 -2.64 -12.31 3.09
N LEU A 24 -1.75 -11.85 2.20
CA LEU A 24 -0.29 -11.92 2.40
C LEU A 24 0.14 -11.06 3.59
N LEU A 25 -0.39 -9.84 3.67
CA LEU A 25 -0.12 -8.91 4.76
C LEU A 25 -0.58 -9.45 6.11
N ARG A 26 -1.76 -10.09 6.17
CA ARG A 26 -2.25 -10.73 7.41
C ARG A 26 -1.30 -11.81 7.89
N GLY A 27 -0.80 -12.67 7.00
CA GLY A 27 0.18 -13.69 7.34
C GLY A 27 1.47 -13.09 7.90
N TRP A 28 2.01 -12.05 7.26
CA TRP A 28 3.21 -11.38 7.73
C TRP A 28 3.02 -10.64 9.05
N ILE A 29 1.89 -9.96 9.24
CA ILE A 29 1.57 -9.28 10.50
C ILE A 29 1.40 -10.32 11.62
N SER A 30 0.70 -11.43 11.35
CA SER A 30 0.50 -12.48 12.34
C SER A 30 1.81 -13.12 12.77
N TYR A 31 2.71 -13.39 11.82
CA TYR A 31 4.01 -13.99 12.10
C TYR A 31 4.99 -12.98 12.69
N TYR A 32 5.32 -11.91 11.96
CA TYR A 32 6.36 -10.96 12.36
C TYR A 32 5.89 -9.90 13.36
N GLY A 33 4.58 -9.66 13.50
CA GLY A 33 4.07 -8.61 14.40
C GLY A 33 4.40 -8.85 15.87
N ARG A 34 4.47 -10.11 16.31
CA ARG A 34 4.82 -10.47 17.70
C ARG A 34 6.33 -10.49 17.95
N TYR A 35 7.11 -10.94 16.97
CA TYR A 35 8.53 -11.26 17.19
C TYR A 35 9.49 -10.23 16.58
N ALA A 36 9.09 -9.49 15.55
CA ALA A 36 9.94 -8.56 14.82
C ALA A 36 9.15 -7.34 14.27
N PRO A 37 8.49 -6.54 15.12
CA PRO A 37 7.68 -5.39 14.67
C PRO A 37 8.50 -4.36 13.88
N MET A 38 9.77 -4.15 14.25
CA MET A 38 10.67 -3.26 13.50
C MET A 38 11.04 -3.82 12.11
N GLY A 39 11.19 -5.14 11.98
CA GLY A 39 11.45 -5.81 10.70
C GLY A 39 10.24 -5.81 9.76
N LEU A 40 9.04 -5.69 10.32
CA LEU A 40 7.79 -5.62 9.56
C LEU A 40 7.57 -4.25 8.90
N GLN A 41 8.01 -3.14 9.53
CA GLN A 41 7.79 -1.79 9.00
C GLN A 41 8.33 -1.57 7.56
N PRO A 42 9.57 -1.97 7.21
CA PRO A 42 10.07 -1.85 5.84
C PRO A 42 9.20 -2.56 4.80
N ILE A 43 8.63 -3.71 5.16
CA ILE A 43 7.78 -4.52 4.27
C ILE A 43 6.46 -3.80 4.00
N LEU A 44 5.81 -3.29 5.06
CA LEU A 44 4.58 -2.51 4.94
C LEU A 44 4.78 -1.21 4.16
N ARG A 45 5.91 -0.53 4.40
CA ARG A 45 6.32 0.65 3.63
C ARG A 45 6.51 0.31 2.15
N TYR A 46 7.10 -0.84 1.83
CA TYR A 46 7.27 -1.29 0.44
C TYR A 46 5.93 -1.51 -0.26
N VAL A 47 4.91 -1.98 0.46
CA VAL A 47 3.54 -2.09 -0.07
C VAL A 47 2.99 -0.72 -0.40
N ASN A 48 3.06 0.24 0.53
CA ASN A 48 2.59 1.62 0.30
C ASN A 48 3.29 2.27 -0.89
N GLN A 49 4.61 2.09 -1.04
CA GLN A 49 5.36 2.59 -2.19
C GLN A 49 4.94 1.92 -3.51
N THR A 50 4.56 0.65 -3.46
CA THR A 50 4.08 -0.10 -4.63
C THR A 50 2.71 0.40 -5.07
N VAL A 51 1.80 0.65 -4.13
CA VAL A 51 0.50 1.29 -4.40
C VAL A 51 0.68 2.71 -4.93
N LEU A 52 1.60 3.49 -4.34
CA LEU A 52 1.94 4.83 -4.82
C LEU A 52 2.46 4.81 -6.27
N ALA A 53 3.37 3.89 -6.60
CA ALA A 53 3.88 3.75 -7.95
C ALA A 53 2.78 3.31 -8.95
N TRP A 54 1.89 2.42 -8.54
CA TRP A 54 0.71 2.05 -9.32
C TRP A 54 -0.21 3.26 -9.55
N ALA A 55 -0.53 4.04 -8.51
CA ALA A 55 -1.43 5.19 -8.61
C ALA A 55 -0.89 6.25 -9.58
N ARG A 56 0.42 6.51 -9.53
CA ARG A 56 1.11 7.40 -10.48
C ARG A 56 1.04 6.90 -11.92
N ARG A 57 1.04 5.58 -12.14
CA ARG A 57 0.96 4.99 -13.48
C ARG A 57 -0.49 4.96 -14.00
N LYS A 58 -1.46 4.60 -13.16
CA LYS A 58 -2.89 4.54 -13.51
C LYS A 58 -3.46 5.94 -13.77
N PHE A 59 -3.14 6.92 -12.94
CA PHE A 59 -3.68 8.27 -13.05
C PHE A 59 -2.62 9.23 -13.60
N LYS A 60 -2.75 9.60 -14.89
CA LYS A 60 -1.80 10.49 -15.56
C LYS A 60 -1.62 11.85 -14.84
N ARG A 61 -2.67 12.37 -14.19
CA ARG A 61 -2.60 13.59 -13.34
C ARG A 61 -1.58 13.52 -12.20
N PHE A 62 -1.17 12.32 -11.79
CA PHE A 62 -0.19 12.09 -10.74
C PHE A 62 1.18 11.63 -11.27
N GLY A 63 1.32 11.40 -12.57
CA GLY A 63 2.53 10.83 -13.17
C GLY A 63 3.81 11.61 -12.83
N ARG A 64 3.74 12.95 -12.91
CA ARG A 64 4.86 13.87 -12.63
C ARG A 64 4.98 14.29 -11.16
N GLY A 65 4.03 13.95 -10.29
CA GLY A 65 3.96 14.49 -8.93
C GLY A 65 3.82 13.41 -7.85
N LYS A 66 4.96 12.91 -7.32
CA LYS A 66 4.97 11.97 -6.18
C LYS A 66 4.17 12.53 -4.99
N ALA A 67 4.39 13.80 -4.65
CA ALA A 67 3.70 14.46 -3.54
C ALA A 67 2.17 14.54 -3.74
N ARG A 68 1.70 14.72 -4.98
CA ARG A 68 0.26 14.75 -5.29
C ARG A 68 -0.36 13.36 -5.18
N ALA A 69 0.32 12.34 -5.69
CA ALA A 69 -0.10 10.95 -5.55
C ALA A 69 -0.15 10.51 -4.08
N SER A 70 0.86 10.92 -3.31
CA SER A 70 0.99 10.65 -1.88
C SER A 70 -0.17 11.27 -1.11
N ARG A 71 -0.43 12.57 -1.29
CA ARG A 71 -1.59 13.27 -0.70
C ARG A 71 -2.94 12.64 -1.09
N PHE A 72 -3.08 12.21 -2.35
CA PHE A 72 -4.28 11.52 -2.80
C PHE A 72 -4.48 10.19 -2.05
N LEU A 73 -3.42 9.38 -1.91
CA LEU A 73 -3.50 8.12 -1.18
C LEU A 73 -3.72 8.36 0.32
N GLN A 74 -3.09 9.36 0.93
CA GLN A 74 -3.32 9.75 2.33
C GLN A 74 -4.80 10.04 2.60
N ARG A 75 -5.45 10.83 1.74
CA ARG A 75 -6.90 11.08 1.85
C ARG A 75 -7.73 9.80 1.77
N ILE A 76 -7.34 8.85 0.93
CA ILE A 76 -8.02 7.55 0.85
C ILE A 76 -7.80 6.75 2.14
N VAL A 77 -6.59 6.77 2.69
CA VAL A 77 -6.31 6.10 3.98
C VAL A 77 -7.19 6.66 5.08
N GLU A 78 -7.31 7.99 5.16
CA GLU A 78 -8.16 8.67 6.15
C GLU A 78 -9.65 8.31 5.99
N GLN A 79 -10.13 8.17 4.76
CA GLN A 79 -11.54 7.86 4.48
C GLN A 79 -11.87 6.36 4.57
N ARG A 80 -10.90 5.49 4.29
CA ARG A 80 -11.06 4.03 4.15
C ARG A 80 -9.88 3.32 4.78
N THR A 81 -9.72 3.49 6.09
CA THR A 81 -8.64 2.89 6.89
C THR A 81 -8.69 1.36 6.83
N ASP A 82 -9.86 0.77 6.61
CA ASP A 82 -10.15 -0.65 6.51
C ASP A 82 -9.72 -1.31 5.20
N LEU A 83 -9.37 -0.52 4.19
CA LEU A 83 -9.05 -1.04 2.87
C LEU A 83 -7.80 -1.92 2.88
N PHE A 84 -6.78 -1.55 3.65
CA PHE A 84 -5.60 -2.39 3.86
C PHE A 84 -5.42 -2.68 5.35
N VAL A 85 -5.08 -3.93 5.65
CA VAL A 85 -4.94 -4.40 7.04
C VAL A 85 -3.90 -3.61 7.84
N HIS A 86 -2.83 -3.15 7.21
CA HIS A 86 -1.79 -2.37 7.89
C HIS A 86 -2.12 -0.89 8.04
N TRP A 87 -3.10 -0.37 7.28
CA TRP A 87 -3.59 0.99 7.46
C TRP A 87 -4.40 1.11 8.75
N GLN A 88 -5.22 0.10 9.07
CA GLN A 88 -5.97 0.01 10.33
C GLN A 88 -5.06 0.02 11.56
N LEU A 89 -3.89 -0.61 11.45
CA LEU A 89 -2.94 -0.73 12.55
C LEU A 89 -2.13 0.55 12.82
N GLY A 90 -2.40 1.64 12.10
CA GLY A 90 -1.61 2.88 12.19
C GLY A 90 -0.19 2.72 11.65
N LEU A 91 0.15 1.58 11.06
CA LEU A 91 1.42 1.30 10.39
C LEU A 91 1.44 1.91 8.98
N ILE A 92 1.00 3.17 8.89
CA ILE A 92 1.02 3.98 7.69
C ILE A 92 2.48 4.43 7.50
N GLY A 93 3.33 3.48 7.08
CA GLY A 93 4.67 3.79 6.61
C GLY A 93 4.54 4.87 5.56
N THR A 94 5.09 6.04 5.85
CA THR A 94 4.87 7.29 5.13
C THR A 94 4.93 7.06 3.61
N PHE A 95 3.95 7.57 2.87
CA PHE A 95 3.97 7.61 1.40
C PHE A 95 5.03 8.60 0.85
N ALA A 96 6.02 8.96 1.68
CA ALA A 96 7.04 9.99 1.47
C ALA A 96 8.24 9.49 0.66
#